data_AF-A0A7C7JBD0-F1
#
_entry.id   AF-A0A7C7JBD0-F1
#
_cell.length_a   1.000
_cell.length_b   1.000
_cell.length_c   1.000
_cell.angle_alpha   90.00
_cell.angle_beta   90.00
_cell.angle_gamma   90.00
#
_symmetry.space_group_name_H-M   'P 1'
#
loop_
_entity.id
_entity.type
_entity.pdbx_description
1 polymer ?
#
loop_
_entity_poly.entity_id
_entity_poly.type
_entity_poly.pdbx_seq_one_letter_code
_entity_poly.pdbx_strand_id
1 'polypeptide(L)'
;YILVDNEAGTMEAVNHLIAQGHKKIGYIGGDSYDSNNRLRYAGYRKALSKASLSMTEHYIKHGSYTFKHGYETTTKLLRSSDAPTAFFAANNRIVLGACKGIMDCGLQIPDDVSIIGFDDFETATMLPSPLTVIRQPLRELAFNAVDILLSRMDKTNNIPYVTSKLKTEFVLRSSTRNVN
;
A
#
# COMPACT_ATOMS: atom_id res chain seq x y z
N TYR A 1 15.09 -7.81 -15.67
CA TYR A 1 13.74 -7.48 -15.18
C TYR A 1 13.74 -6.06 -14.64
N ILE A 2 12.74 -5.27 -14.98
CA ILE A 2 12.52 -3.97 -14.34
C ILE A 2 11.35 -4.14 -13.36
N LEU A 3 11.56 -3.81 -12.09
CA LEU A 3 10.60 -4.04 -11.01
C LEU A 3 10.46 -2.76 -10.19
N VAL A 4 9.36 -2.64 -9.44
CA VAL A 4 9.17 -1.57 -8.45
C VAL A 4 9.54 -2.10 -7.06
N ASP A 5 10.21 -1.28 -6.25
CA ASP A 5 10.58 -1.64 -4.89
C ASP A 5 9.40 -1.54 -3.90
N ASN A 6 8.47 -2.48 -4.07
CA ASN A 6 7.25 -2.59 -3.27
C ASN A 6 7.51 -2.76 -1.77
N GLU A 7 8.60 -3.45 -1.40
CA GLU A 7 8.92 -3.74 -0.01
C GLU A 7 9.41 -2.47 0.70
N ALA A 8 10.38 -1.76 0.10
CA ALA A 8 10.90 -0.53 0.68
C ALA A 8 9.82 0.55 0.79
N GLY A 9 9.02 0.76 -0.27
CA GLY A 9 7.93 1.73 -0.26
C GLY A 9 6.87 1.42 0.80
N THR A 10 6.50 0.15 0.96
CA THR A 10 5.53 -0.24 2.00
C THR A 10 6.11 -0.07 3.40
N MET A 11 7.38 -0.42 3.61
CA MET A 11 8.05 -0.23 4.90
C MET A 11 8.09 1.25 5.29
N GLU A 12 8.40 2.16 4.35
CA GLU A 12 8.39 3.61 4.55
C GLU A 12 6.99 4.11 4.97
N ALA A 13 5.95 3.73 4.25
CA ALA A 13 4.57 4.11 4.56
C ALA A 13 4.11 3.61 5.94
N VAL A 14 4.41 2.36 6.28
CA VAL A 14 3.99 1.79 7.57
C VAL A 14 4.80 2.41 8.71
N ASN A 15 6.09 2.69 8.50
CA ASN A 15 6.89 3.45 9.47
C ASN A 15 6.32 4.85 9.73
N HIS A 16 5.75 5.51 8.72
CA HIS A 16 5.04 6.78 8.93
C HIS A 16 3.85 6.61 9.88
N LEU A 17 2.99 5.61 9.68
CA LEU A 17 1.87 5.34 10.61
C LEU A 17 2.36 5.06 12.03
N ILE A 18 3.44 4.28 12.19
CA ILE A 18 4.05 4.00 13.49
C ILE A 18 4.59 5.29 14.13
N ALA A 19 5.26 6.15 13.36
CA ALA A 19 5.78 7.43 13.83
C ALA A 19 4.66 8.40 14.25
N GLN A 20 3.48 8.29 13.64
CA GLN A 20 2.27 9.00 14.06
C GLN A 20 1.62 8.41 15.33
N GLY A 21 2.17 7.35 15.91
CA GLY A 21 1.69 6.74 17.16
C GLY A 21 0.79 5.52 16.97
N HIS A 22 0.47 5.14 15.73
CA HIS A 22 -0.39 3.99 15.49
C HIS A 22 0.32 2.67 15.84
N LYS A 23 -0.30 1.89 16.73
CA LYS A 23 0.17 0.54 17.12
C LYS A 23 -0.69 -0.57 16.52
N LYS A 24 -1.97 -0.30 16.26
CA LYS A 24 -2.94 -1.23 15.66
C LYS A 24 -3.15 -0.86 14.20
N ILE A 25 -2.32 -1.42 13.33
CA ILE A 25 -2.32 -1.12 11.90
C ILE A 25 -2.87 -2.31 11.14
N GLY A 26 -3.95 -2.14 10.39
CA GLY A 26 -4.53 -3.14 9.50
C GLY A 26 -3.78 -3.24 8.18
N TYR A 27 -3.52 -4.45 7.71
CA TYR A 27 -3.04 -4.70 6.34
C TYR A 27 -4.16 -5.28 5.50
N ILE A 28 -4.52 -4.59 4.42
CA ILE A 28 -5.51 -5.07 3.44
C ILE A 28 -4.82 -5.24 2.09
N GLY A 29 -4.57 -6.49 1.73
CA GLY A 29 -3.75 -6.89 0.60
C GLY A 29 -4.52 -7.58 -0.52
N GLY A 30 -3.82 -7.77 -1.62
CA GLY A 30 -4.26 -8.67 -2.69
C GLY A 30 -4.01 -10.14 -2.37
N ASP A 31 -3.96 -10.94 -3.43
CA ASP A 31 -3.77 -12.39 -3.35
C ASP A 31 -2.40 -12.71 -2.73
N SER A 32 -2.33 -13.63 -1.77
CA SER A 32 -1.07 -14.00 -1.10
C SER A 32 -0.06 -14.67 -2.05
N TYR A 33 -0.51 -15.19 -3.20
CA TYR A 33 0.33 -15.74 -4.25
C TYR A 33 0.80 -14.70 -5.27
N ASP A 34 0.26 -13.47 -5.26
CA ASP A 34 0.76 -12.37 -6.09
C ASP A 34 2.12 -11.87 -5.59
N SER A 35 3.07 -11.69 -6.52
CA SER A 35 4.44 -11.32 -6.18
C SER A 35 4.54 -9.90 -5.62
N ASN A 36 3.75 -8.95 -6.13
CA ASN A 36 3.74 -7.58 -5.61
C ASN A 36 3.14 -7.55 -4.21
N ASN A 37 2.04 -8.26 -3.98
CA ASN A 37 1.42 -8.37 -2.67
C ASN A 37 2.38 -8.96 -1.63
N ARG A 38 3.12 -10.02 -1.97
CA ARG A 38 4.12 -10.60 -1.06
C ARG A 38 5.19 -9.60 -0.65
N LEU A 39 5.67 -8.79 -1.58
CA LEU A 39 6.67 -7.75 -1.30
C LEU A 39 6.08 -6.59 -0.46
N ARG A 40 4.85 -6.16 -0.76
CA ARG A 40 4.14 -5.15 0.06
C ARG A 40 3.92 -5.65 1.48
N TYR A 41 3.40 -6.86 1.63
CA TYR A 41 3.23 -7.51 2.93
C TYR A 41 4.56 -7.69 3.68
N ALA A 42 5.64 -8.05 2.99
CA ALA A 42 6.97 -8.13 3.60
C ALA A 42 7.45 -6.78 4.15
N GLY A 43 7.20 -5.68 3.43
CA GLY A 43 7.51 -4.32 3.90
C GLY A 43 6.73 -3.95 5.16
N TYR A 44 5.43 -4.26 5.18
CA TYR A 44 4.56 -4.07 6.35
C TYR A 44 5.08 -4.85 7.57
N ARG A 45 5.40 -6.13 7.39
CA ARG A 45 5.96 -6.98 8.46
C ARG A 45 7.29 -6.44 8.97
N LYS A 46 8.19 -6.02 8.08
CA LYS A 46 9.50 -5.48 8.44
C LYS A 46 9.38 -4.19 9.25
N ALA A 47 8.44 -3.31 8.91
CA ALA A 47 8.17 -2.09 9.67
C ALA A 47 7.72 -2.40 11.10
N LEU A 48 6.70 -3.26 11.27
CA LEU A 48 6.22 -3.66 12.60
C LEU A 48 7.32 -4.33 13.43
N SER A 49 8.06 -5.26 12.83
CA SER A 49 9.14 -5.97 13.52
C SER A 49 10.25 -5.03 13.99
N LYS A 50 10.63 -4.03 13.20
CA LYS A 50 11.66 -3.04 13.59
C LYS A 50 11.19 -2.13 14.72
N ALA A 51 9.89 -1.87 14.79
CA ALA A 51 9.28 -1.09 15.87
C ALA A 51 8.90 -1.93 17.10
N SER A 52 9.23 -3.23 17.11
CA SER A 52 8.84 -4.18 18.17
C SER A 52 7.32 -4.24 18.39
N LEU A 53 6.52 -4.00 17.35
CA LEU A 53 5.06 -4.13 17.38
C LEU A 53 4.64 -5.56 17.05
N SER A 54 3.63 -6.05 17.77
CA SER A 54 3.10 -7.39 17.56
C SER A 54 2.42 -7.51 16.19
N MET A 55 2.71 -8.61 15.49
CA MET A 55 2.02 -8.96 14.26
C MET A 55 0.73 -9.70 14.60
N THR A 56 -0.39 -8.97 14.68
CA THR A 56 -1.70 -9.54 14.97
C THR A 56 -2.35 -10.09 13.70
N GLU A 57 -2.48 -11.41 13.58
CA GLU A 57 -3.07 -12.08 12.40
C GLU A 57 -4.49 -11.58 12.07
N HIS A 58 -5.25 -11.18 13.11
CA HIS A 58 -6.56 -10.58 12.92
C HIS A 58 -6.53 -9.35 12.01
N TYR A 59 -5.46 -8.55 12.03
CA TYR A 59 -5.32 -7.32 11.23
C TYR A 59 -4.86 -7.55 9.80
N ILE A 60 -4.46 -8.77 9.45
CA ILE A 60 -3.92 -9.10 8.13
C ILE A 60 -5.04 -9.72 7.29
N LYS A 61 -5.31 -9.13 6.13
CA LYS A 61 -6.37 -9.58 5.21
C LYS A 61 -5.81 -9.66 3.81
N HIS A 62 -5.74 -10.87 3.27
CA HIS A 62 -5.44 -11.12 1.86
C HIS A 62 -6.74 -11.43 1.11
N GLY A 63 -6.82 -11.05 -0.16
CA GLY A 63 -7.98 -11.32 -1.01
C GLY A 63 -7.81 -10.74 -2.41
N SER A 64 -8.88 -10.52 -3.15
CA SER A 64 -8.78 -9.97 -4.50
C SER A 64 -8.56 -8.46 -4.48
N TYR A 65 -7.82 -7.92 -5.46
CA TYR A 65 -7.62 -6.48 -5.68
C TYR A 65 -8.90 -5.76 -6.15
N THR A 66 -9.91 -5.74 -5.29
CA THR A 66 -11.25 -5.26 -5.60
C THR A 66 -11.75 -4.28 -4.54
N PHE A 67 -12.64 -3.40 -4.96
CA PHE A 67 -13.36 -2.51 -4.06
C PHE A 67 -14.13 -3.28 -2.99
N LYS A 68 -14.87 -4.33 -3.40
CA LYS A 68 -15.67 -5.17 -2.51
C LYS A 68 -14.83 -5.76 -1.37
N HIS A 69 -13.66 -6.32 -1.70
CA HIS A 69 -12.74 -6.84 -0.71
C HIS A 69 -12.33 -5.78 0.31
N GLY A 70 -11.84 -4.63 -0.16
CA GLY A 70 -11.44 -3.53 0.73
C GLY A 70 -12.57 -3.03 1.63
N TYR A 71 -13.79 -2.93 1.09
CA TYR A 71 -14.98 -2.54 1.84
C TYR A 71 -15.32 -3.55 2.95
N GLU A 72 -15.53 -4.82 2.58
CA GLU A 72 -15.97 -5.86 3.50
C GLU A 72 -14.96 -6.12 4.62
N THR A 73 -13.66 -6.15 4.31
CA THR A 73 -12.63 -6.38 5.32
C THR A 73 -12.52 -5.21 6.29
N THR A 74 -12.60 -3.99 5.78
CA THR A 74 -12.47 -2.78 6.60
C THR A 74 -13.66 -2.66 7.55
N THR A 75 -14.88 -2.78 7.03
CA THR A 75 -16.09 -2.75 7.86
C THR A 75 -16.09 -3.86 8.91
N LYS A 76 -15.66 -5.09 8.55
CA LYS A 76 -15.56 -6.19 9.51
C LYS A 76 -14.54 -5.92 10.63
N LEU A 77 -13.38 -5.36 10.28
CA LEU A 77 -12.33 -5.04 11.27
C LEU A 77 -12.75 -3.89 12.18
N LEU A 78 -13.38 -2.85 11.64
CA LEU A 78 -13.83 -1.69 12.43
C LEU A 78 -14.99 -2.00 13.37
N ARG A 79 -15.80 -3.03 13.07
CA ARG A 79 -16.87 -3.51 13.95
C ARG A 79 -16.40 -4.52 14.99
N SER A 80 -15.13 -4.91 14.97
CA SER A 80 -14.58 -5.81 16.00
C SER A 80 -14.30 -5.05 17.29
N SER A 81 -14.25 -5.75 18.42
CA SER A 81 -13.88 -5.16 19.71
C SER A 81 -12.41 -4.70 19.77
N ASP A 82 -11.58 -5.18 18.84
CA ASP A 82 -10.16 -4.86 18.73
C ASP A 82 -9.89 -4.21 17.38
N ALA A 83 -10.56 -3.09 17.10
CA ALA A 83 -10.43 -2.39 15.82
C ALA A 83 -9.04 -1.73 15.64
N PRO A 84 -8.46 -1.76 14.44
CA PRO A 84 -7.26 -0.99 14.11
C PRO A 84 -7.56 0.51 14.02
N THR A 85 -6.56 1.34 14.32
CA THR A 85 -6.65 2.81 14.22
C THR A 85 -6.05 3.36 12.93
N ALA A 86 -5.37 2.52 12.16
CA ALA A 86 -4.89 2.86 10.83
C ALA A 86 -4.94 1.65 9.90
N PHE A 87 -5.04 1.90 8.60
CA PHE A 87 -4.92 0.89 7.56
C PHE A 87 -3.82 1.21 6.55
N PHE A 88 -3.08 0.18 6.17
CA PHE A 88 -2.35 0.14 4.91
C PHE A 88 -3.12 -0.72 3.91
N ALA A 89 -3.52 -0.12 2.79
CA ALA A 89 -4.27 -0.78 1.74
C ALA A 89 -3.42 -0.92 0.47
N ALA A 90 -3.22 -2.16 0.04
CA ALA A 90 -2.14 -2.52 -0.86
C ALA A 90 -2.38 -2.18 -2.34
N ASN A 91 -3.49 -1.55 -2.73
CA ASN A 91 -3.68 -0.96 -4.06
C ASN A 91 -4.85 0.04 -4.08
N ASN A 92 -4.97 0.81 -5.16
CA ASN A 92 -6.03 1.81 -5.35
C ASN A 92 -7.47 1.28 -5.17
N ARG A 93 -7.82 0.12 -5.73
CA ARG A 93 -9.19 -0.42 -5.63
C ARG A 93 -9.55 -0.82 -4.19
N ILE A 94 -8.62 -1.46 -3.47
CA ILE A 94 -8.81 -1.80 -2.06
C ILE A 94 -8.92 -0.52 -1.22
N VAL A 95 -8.07 0.49 -1.46
CA VAL A 95 -8.10 1.78 -0.75
C VAL A 95 -9.47 2.44 -0.86
N LEU A 96 -10.04 2.51 -2.05
CA LEU A 96 -11.37 3.10 -2.25
C LEU A 96 -12.46 2.32 -1.50
N GLY A 97 -12.38 0.99 -1.52
CA GLY A 97 -13.27 0.13 -0.74
C GLY A 97 -13.13 0.38 0.76
N ALA A 98 -11.89 0.45 1.26
CA ALA A 98 -11.59 0.70 2.65
C ALA A 98 -12.10 2.08 3.10
N CYS A 99 -11.90 3.13 2.29
CA CYS A 99 -12.44 4.46 2.57
C CYS A 99 -13.96 4.42 2.70
N LYS A 100 -14.66 3.74 1.79
CA LYS A 100 -16.12 3.55 1.89
C LYS A 100 -16.51 2.80 3.16
N GLY A 101 -15.77 1.75 3.50
CA GLY A 101 -16.01 0.94 4.69
C GLY A 101 -15.84 1.73 6.00
N ILE A 102 -14.86 2.64 6.06
CA ILE A 102 -14.65 3.56 7.19
C ILE A 102 -15.85 4.51 7.30
N MET A 103 -16.22 5.18 6.21
CA MET A 103 -17.34 6.13 6.21
C MET A 103 -18.68 5.48 6.56
N ASP A 104 -18.95 4.26 6.08
CA ASP A 104 -20.18 3.53 6.38
C ASP A 104 -20.23 2.94 7.81
N CYS A 105 -19.09 2.91 8.50
CA CYS A 105 -19.04 2.68 9.94
C CYS A 105 -19.30 3.96 10.75
N GLY A 106 -19.57 5.11 10.09
CA GLY A 106 -19.78 6.40 10.73
C GLY A 106 -18.49 7.07 11.21
N LEU A 107 -17.33 6.62 10.71
CA LEU A 107 -16.01 7.10 11.11
C LEU A 107 -15.42 8.04 10.04
N GLN A 108 -14.59 8.97 10.48
CA GLN A 108 -13.95 9.98 9.64
C GLN A 108 -12.47 9.66 9.37
N ILE A 109 -12.00 10.04 8.19
CA ILE A 109 -10.59 9.95 7.77
C ILE A 109 -10.03 11.38 7.73
N PRO A 110 -8.94 11.69 8.45
CA PRO A 110 -8.14 10.81 9.30
C PRO A 110 -8.58 10.76 10.78
N ASP A 111 -9.62 11.52 11.16
CA ASP A 111 -9.93 11.85 12.57
C ASP A 111 -10.20 10.62 13.46
N ASP A 112 -10.87 9.60 12.92
CA ASP A 112 -11.06 8.34 13.63
C ASP A 112 -10.09 7.25 13.16
N VAL A 113 -9.81 7.22 11.85
CA VAL A 113 -9.00 6.18 11.22
C VAL A 113 -8.07 6.78 10.17
N SER A 114 -6.77 6.55 10.33
CA SER A 114 -5.77 6.88 9.31
C SER A 114 -5.76 5.81 8.20
N ILE A 115 -5.46 6.20 6.96
CA ILE A 115 -5.27 5.26 5.86
C ILE A 115 -4.13 5.70 4.94
N ILE A 116 -3.33 4.73 4.48
CA ILE A 116 -2.36 4.91 3.40
C ILE A 116 -2.65 3.90 2.31
N GLY A 117 -2.62 4.37 1.06
CA GLY A 117 -2.76 3.53 -0.12
C GLY A 117 -1.46 3.21 -0.84
N PHE A 118 -1.42 2.06 -1.51
CA PHE A 118 -0.47 1.84 -2.60
C PHE A 118 -1.10 2.25 -3.92
N ASP A 119 -0.30 2.81 -4.83
CA ASP A 119 -0.68 3.46 -6.09
C ASP A 119 -1.24 4.88 -5.87
N ASP A 120 -0.63 5.84 -6.57
CA ASP A 120 -1.25 7.16 -6.75
C ASP A 120 -2.16 7.10 -7.98
N PHE A 121 -3.32 7.73 -7.87
CA PHE A 121 -4.32 7.74 -8.93
C PHE A 121 -5.04 9.09 -8.92
N GLU A 122 -5.56 9.49 -10.08
CA GLU A 122 -6.09 10.84 -10.30
C GLU A 122 -7.11 11.28 -9.24
N THR A 123 -8.03 10.40 -8.86
CA THR A 123 -9.09 10.72 -7.89
C THR A 123 -8.63 10.63 -6.43
N ALA A 124 -7.39 10.24 -6.13
CA ALA A 124 -6.86 10.16 -4.76
C ALA A 124 -6.80 11.53 -4.06
N THR A 125 -6.65 12.62 -4.83
CA THR A 125 -6.64 14.00 -4.36
C THR A 125 -8.04 14.62 -4.27
N MET A 126 -9.06 13.96 -4.84
CA MET A 126 -10.43 14.47 -4.92
C MET A 126 -11.33 13.93 -3.80
N LEU A 127 -10.82 13.01 -2.99
CA LEU A 127 -11.56 12.50 -1.82
C LEU A 127 -11.66 13.59 -0.74
N PRO A 128 -12.68 13.55 0.14
CA PRO A 128 -12.83 14.50 1.24
C PRO A 128 -11.56 14.65 2.10
N SER A 129 -10.83 13.56 2.28
CA SER A 129 -9.44 13.60 2.75
C SER A 129 -8.52 13.06 1.64
N PRO A 130 -7.76 13.94 0.96
CA PRO A 130 -6.74 13.54 0.01
C PRO A 130 -5.82 12.45 0.56
N LEU A 131 -5.68 11.35 -0.20
CA LEU A 131 -5.02 10.14 0.29
C LEU A 131 -3.49 10.27 0.29
N THR A 132 -2.88 10.01 1.43
CA THR A 132 -1.47 9.66 1.53
C THR A 132 -1.23 8.33 0.81
N VAL A 133 -0.28 8.29 -0.12
CA VAL A 133 -0.06 7.12 -0.98
C VAL A 133 1.41 6.83 -1.27
N ILE A 134 1.68 5.62 -1.74
CA ILE A 134 2.94 5.26 -2.40
C ILE A 134 2.74 5.36 -3.92
N ARG A 135 3.42 6.31 -4.56
CA ARG A 135 3.41 6.47 -6.01
C ARG A 135 4.47 5.58 -6.65
N GLN A 136 4.04 4.82 -7.65
CA GLN A 136 4.95 4.04 -8.50
C GLN A 136 5.55 4.91 -9.60
N PRO A 137 6.82 4.71 -9.99
CA PRO A 137 7.47 5.42 -11.08
C PRO A 137 7.05 4.83 -12.45
N LEU A 138 5.74 4.85 -12.75
CA LEU A 138 5.17 4.14 -13.91
C LEU A 138 5.76 4.59 -15.25
N ARG A 139 6.07 5.88 -15.40
CA ARG A 139 6.70 6.42 -16.62
C ARG A 139 8.09 5.85 -16.84
N GLU A 140 8.90 5.83 -15.79
CA GLU A 140 10.26 5.27 -15.84
C GLU A 140 10.22 3.75 -16.02
N LEU A 141 9.28 3.06 -15.36
CA LEU A 141 9.05 1.63 -15.53
C LEU A 141 8.73 1.29 -16.98
N ALA A 142 7.79 2.03 -17.59
CA ALA A 142 7.39 1.84 -18.98
C ALA A 142 8.53 2.14 -19.95
N PHE A 143 9.26 3.24 -19.76
CA PHE A 143 10.40 3.61 -20.58
C PHE A 143 11.48 2.51 -20.56
N ASN A 144 11.91 2.09 -19.37
CA ASN A 144 12.92 1.03 -19.22
C ASN A 144 12.44 -0.32 -19.79
N ALA A 145 11.14 -0.65 -19.65
CA ALA A 145 10.60 -1.89 -20.19
C ALA A 145 10.66 -1.92 -21.73
N VAL A 146 10.29 -0.81 -22.38
CA VAL A 146 10.37 -0.67 -23.85
C VAL A 146 11.81 -0.65 -24.32
N ASP A 147 12.69 0.07 -23.62
CA ASP A 147 14.11 0.14 -23.96
C ASP A 147 14.79 -1.24 -23.90
N ILE A 148 14.51 -2.02 -22.84
CA ILE A 148 14.98 -3.41 -22.71
C ILE A 148 14.44 -4.30 -23.83
N LEU A 149 13.17 -4.13 -24.23
CA LEU A 149 12.56 -4.90 -25.30
C LEU A 149 13.24 -4.61 -26.64
N LEU A 150 13.35 -3.33 -27.02
CA LEU A 150 13.96 -2.90 -28.28
C LEU A 150 15.41 -3.37 -28.36
N SER A 151 16.16 -3.20 -27.27
CA SER A 151 17.58 -3.55 -27.25
C SER A 151 17.81 -5.08 -27.31
N ARG A 152 16.83 -5.91 -26.93
CA ARG A 152 16.87 -7.38 -27.10
C ARG A 152 16.46 -7.85 -28.49
N MET A 153 15.64 -7.08 -29.20
CA MET A 153 15.27 -7.39 -30.58
C MET A 153 16.46 -7.18 -31.52
N ASP A 154 17.36 -6.27 -31.15
CA ASP A 154 18.60 -6.03 -31.87
C ASP A 154 19.61 -7.16 -31.61
N LYS A 155 19.79 -8.05 -32.60
CA LYS A 155 20.60 -9.27 -32.48
C LYS A 155 22.09 -9.01 -32.25
N THR A 156 22.56 -7.78 -32.42
CA THR A 156 23.95 -7.39 -32.13
C THR A 156 24.16 -7.02 -30.66
N ASN A 157 23.10 -6.79 -29.90
CA ASN A 157 23.18 -6.39 -28.50
C ASN A 157 23.03 -7.61 -27.58
N ASN A 158 24.15 -8.07 -27.01
CA ASN A 158 24.17 -9.15 -26.03
C ASN A 158 24.00 -8.58 -24.61
N ILE A 159 22.79 -8.12 -24.29
CA ILE A 159 22.52 -7.39 -23.04
C ILE A 159 22.34 -8.39 -21.90
N PRO A 160 23.11 -8.26 -20.80
CA PRO A 160 22.95 -9.14 -19.65
C PRO A 160 21.55 -9.02 -19.04
N TYR A 161 21.06 -10.12 -18.48
CA TYR A 161 19.83 -10.12 -17.69
C TYR A 161 20.07 -9.39 -16.35
N VAL A 162 19.94 -8.07 -16.35
CA VAL A 162 20.01 -7.27 -15.13
C VAL A 162 18.62 -7.13 -14.52
N THR A 163 18.53 -7.26 -13.20
CA THR A 163 17.32 -6.90 -12.44
C THR A 163 17.53 -5.51 -11.83
N SER A 164 16.73 -4.54 -12.27
CA SER A 164 16.71 -3.20 -11.71
C SER A 164 15.41 -2.99 -10.91
N LYS A 165 15.53 -2.34 -9.74
CA LYS A 165 14.40 -1.97 -8.88
C LYS A 165 14.26 -0.46 -8.86
N LEU A 166 13.13 0.04 -9.33
CA LEU A 166 12.80 1.45 -9.32
C LEU A 166 12.23 1.84 -7.96
N LYS A 167 12.70 2.97 -7.44
CA LYS A 167 12.29 3.51 -6.15
C LYS A 167 10.86 4.08 -6.25
N THR A 168 10.03 3.78 -5.26
CA THR A 168 8.72 4.43 -5.10
C THR A 168 8.85 5.79 -4.43
N GLU A 169 7.84 6.63 -4.59
CA GLU A 169 7.76 7.92 -3.89
C GLU A 169 6.64 7.86 -2.83
N PHE A 170 6.95 8.24 -1.59
CA PHE A 170 5.94 8.41 -0.56
C PHE A 170 5.33 9.81 -0.65
N VAL A 171 4.04 9.89 -0.95
CA VAL A 171 3.32 11.15 -1.19
C VAL A 171 2.42 11.41 0.01
N LEU A 172 2.90 12.22 0.95
CA LEU A 172 2.14 12.61 2.13
C LEU A 172 1.00 13.57 1.75
N ARG A 173 -0.21 13.26 2.24
CA ARG A 173 -1.40 14.12 2.14
C ARG A 173 -2.12 14.16 3.50
N SER A 174 -3.45 14.24 3.52
CA SER A 174 -4.24 14.47 4.75
C SER A 174 -4.91 13.22 5.33
N SER A 175 -4.75 12.03 4.73
CA SER A 175 -5.42 10.82 5.20
C SER A 175 -4.75 10.11 6.38
N THR A 176 -3.78 10.75 7.03
CA THR A 176 -3.14 10.23 8.24
C THR A 176 -3.04 11.32 9.30
N ARG A 177 -3.22 10.97 10.57
CA ARG A 177 -3.03 11.91 11.70
C ARG A 177 -2.13 11.33 12.78
N ASN A 178 -1.66 12.21 13.65
CA ASN A 178 -0.99 11.83 14.90
C ASN A 178 -2.02 11.36 15.94
N VAL A 179 -1.69 10.30 16.66
CA VAL A 179 -2.50 9.72 17.75
C VAL A 179 -1.72 9.56 19.07
N ASN A 180 -0.48 10.06 19.12
CA ASN A 180 0.27 10.20 20.38
C ASN A 180 -0.27 11.35 21.24
#